data_AF-A0A955V6F1-F1
#
_entry.id   AF-A0A955V6F1-F1
#
_cell.length_a   1.000
_cell.length_b   1.000
_cell.length_c   1.000
_cell.angle_alpha   90.00
_cell.angle_beta   90.00
_cell.angle_gamma   90.00
#
_symmetry.space_group_name_H-M   'P 1'
#
loop_
_entity.id
_entity.type
_entity.pdbx_description
1 polymer ?
#
loop_
_entity_poly.entity_id
_entity_poly.type
_entity_poly.pdbx_seq_one_letter_code
_entity_poly.pdbx_strand_id
1 'polypeptide(L)' 'RDIDKSRVKRRIVRSMTDLCRDLRIAVVAEGVETAAERDVLVNLGCDLLQGYLLGRPAPPAWTR' A
#
# COMPACT_ATOMS: atom_id res chain seq x y z
N ARG A 1 0.18 6.72 -5.50
CA ARG A 1 -0.52 7.88 -6.07
C ARG A 1 -1.36 7.53 -7.31
N ASP A 2 -2.65 7.88 -7.28
CA ASP A 2 -3.66 7.71 -8.34
C ASP A 2 -3.89 6.25 -8.79
N ILE A 3 -3.66 5.30 -7.89
CA ILE A 3 -3.90 3.87 -8.16
C ILE A 3 -5.41 3.59 -8.37
N ASP A 4 -6.26 4.39 -7.75
CA ASP A 4 -7.71 4.42 -7.90
C ASP A 4 -8.18 4.87 -9.29
N LYS A 5 -7.35 5.63 -10.01
CA LYS A 5 -7.69 6.16 -11.34
C LYS A 5 -6.98 5.44 -12.48
N SER A 6 -5.94 4.66 -12.21
CA SER A 6 -5.12 4.03 -13.26
C SER A 6 -5.29 2.51 -13.33
N ARG A 7 -5.94 2.05 -14.41
CA ARG A 7 -6.07 0.61 -14.71
C ARG A 7 -4.71 -0.08 -14.91
N VAL A 8 -3.73 0.61 -15.50
CA VAL A 8 -2.38 0.06 -15.72
C VAL A 8 -1.68 -0.18 -14.39
N LYS A 9 -1.67 0.82 -13.51
CA LYS A 9 -1.06 0.68 -12.18
C LYS A 9 -1.72 -0.46 -11.38
N ARG A 10 -3.06 -0.56 -11.42
CA ARG A 10 -3.78 -1.66 -10.76
C ARG A 10 -3.35 -3.04 -11.25
N ARG A 11 -3.14 -3.21 -12.55
CA ARG A 11 -2.67 -4.49 -13.12
C ARG A 11 -1.27 -4.85 -12.65
N ILE A 12 -0.35 -3.90 -12.67
CA ILE A 12 1.03 -4.12 -12.21
C ILE A 12 1.05 -4.53 -10.74
N VAL A 13 0.32 -3.79 -9.89
CA VAL A 13 0.24 -4.09 -8.46
C VAL A 13 -0.39 -5.46 -8.22
N ARG A 14 -1.49 -5.81 -8.92
CA ARG A 14 -2.13 -7.14 -8.84
C ARG A 14 -1.14 -8.27 -9.14
N SER A 15 -0.40 -8.16 -10.25
CA SER A 15 0.60 -9.17 -10.64
C SER A 15 1.71 -9.30 -9.60
N MET A 16 2.16 -8.19 -9.01
CA MET A 16 3.16 -8.20 -7.96
C MET A 16 2.64 -8.87 -6.68
N THR A 17 1.43 -8.50 -6.23
CA THR A 17 0.83 -9.08 -5.02
C THR A 17 0.53 -10.57 -5.18
N ASP A 18 0.12 -11.02 -6.37
CA ASP A 18 -0.12 -12.44 -6.64
C ASP A 18 1.21 -13.23 -6.57
N LEU A 19 2.28 -12.71 -7.18
CA LEU A 19 3.62 -13.30 -7.07
C LEU A 19 4.12 -13.36 -5.62
N CYS A 20 3.99 -12.26 -4.87
CA CYS A 20 4.41 -12.21 -3.47
C CYS A 20 3.60 -13.19 -2.60
N ARG A 21 2.30 -13.34 -2.87
CA ARG A 21 1.44 -14.33 -2.20
C ARG A 21 1.95 -15.76 -2.42
N ASP A 22 2.27 -16.13 -3.65
CA ASP A 22 2.80 -17.46 -3.97
C ASP A 22 4.13 -17.75 -3.27
N LEU A 23 4.96 -16.71 -3.15
CA LEU A 23 6.25 -16.77 -2.45
C LEU A 23 6.15 -16.58 -0.93
N ARG A 24 4.95 -16.33 -0.39
CA ARG A 24 4.71 -16.02 1.03
C ARG A 24 5.50 -14.80 1.54
N ILE A 25 5.61 -13.78 0.70
CA ILE A 25 6.25 -12.49 1.00
C ILE A 25 5.15 -11.47 1.28
N ALA A 26 5.24 -10.77 2.41
CA ALA A 26 4.31 -9.68 2.72
C ALA A 26 4.62 -8.43 1.89
N VAL A 27 3.58 -7.75 1.41
CA VAL A 27 3.67 -6.53 0.61
C VAL A 27 3.23 -5.32 1.43
N VAL A 28 4.09 -4.31 1.48
CA VAL A 28 3.75 -2.98 2.00
C VAL A 28 3.50 -2.03 0.84
N ALA A 29 2.32 -1.41 0.79
CA ALA A 29 2.07 -0.29 -0.12
C ALA A 29 2.31 1.05 0.60
N GLU A 30 3.32 1.78 0.13
CA GLU A 30 3.69 3.07 0.69
C GLU A 30 3.09 4.26 -0.07
N GLY A 31 3.00 5.40 0.61
CA GLY A 31 2.51 6.66 0.04
C GLY A 31 1.00 6.70 -0.15
N VAL A 32 0.23 6.05 0.74
CA VAL A 32 -1.25 6.09 0.74
C VAL A 32 -1.74 7.42 1.32
N GLU A 33 -2.39 8.25 0.51
CA GLU A 33 -2.82 9.60 0.89
C GLU A 33 -4.34 9.75 0.94
N THR A 34 -5.09 8.88 0.24
CA THR A 34 -6.56 8.95 0.20
C THR A 34 -7.22 7.60 0.49
N ALA A 35 -8.45 7.64 1.00
CA ALA A 35 -9.24 6.43 1.26
C ALA A 35 -9.48 5.59 -0.02
N ALA A 36 -9.66 6.24 -1.17
CA ALA A 36 -9.83 5.54 -2.44
C ALA A 36 -8.58 4.74 -2.84
N GLU A 37 -7.39 5.29 -2.63
CA GLU A 37 -6.14 4.56 -2.86
C GLU A 37 -6.00 3.38 -1.90
N ARG A 38 -6.28 3.59 -0.60
CA ARG A 38 -6.28 2.53 0.43
C ARG A 38 -7.16 1.37 0.00
N ASP A 39 -8.42 1.65 -0.36
CA ASP A 39 -9.40 0.62 -0.67
C ASP A 39 -9.00 -0.19 -1.89
N VAL A 40 -8.42 0.47 -2.90
CA VAL A 40 -7.89 -0.22 -4.08
C VAL A 40 -6.69 -1.09 -3.72
N LEU A 41 -5.74 -0.60 -2.91
CA LEU A 41 -4.55 -1.37 -2.51
C LEU A 41 -4.90 -2.60 -1.67
N VAL A 42 -5.87 -2.47 -0.74
CA VAL A 42 -6.39 -3.62 0.04
C VAL A 42 -7.01 -4.66 -0.88
N ASN A 43 -7.89 -4.22 -1.80
CA ASN A 43 -8.55 -5.12 -2.75
C ASN A 43 -7.56 -5.77 -3.73
N LEU A 44 -6.44 -5.10 -4.02
CA LEU A 44 -5.38 -5.67 -4.84
C LEU A 44 -4.51 -6.67 -4.08
N GLY A 45 -4.62 -6.78 -2.75
CA GLY A 45 -3.91 -7.77 -1.95
C GLY A 45 -2.61 -7.28 -1.32
N CYS A 46 -2.46 -5.97 -1.09
CA CYS A 46 -1.39 -5.47 -0.23
C CYS A 46 -1.70 -5.80 1.23
N ASP A 47 -0.74 -6.36 1.95
CA ASP A 47 -0.91 -6.82 3.35
C ASP A 47 -0.84 -5.66 4.35
N LEU A 48 0.08 -4.73 4.08
CA LEU A 48 0.36 -3.58 4.94
C LEU A 48 0.30 -2.30 4.13
N LEU A 49 -0.06 -1.21 4.80
CA LEU A 49 -0.17 0.11 4.19
C LEU A 49 0.58 1.14 5.03
N GLN A 50 1.26 2.06 4.35
CA GLN A 50 1.90 3.23 4.96
C GLN A 50 1.58 4.48 4.17
N GLY A 51 1.22 5.56 4.85
CA GLY A 51 1.05 6.87 4.22
C GLY A 51 0.32 7.87 5.09
N TYR A 52 0.27 9.12 4.63
CA TYR A 52 -0.29 10.24 5.38
C TYR A 52 -1.78 10.11 5.71
N LEU A 53 -2.51 9.26 4.99
CA LEU A 53 -3.87 8.88 5.37
C LEU A 53 -3.91 8.19 6.74
N LEU A 54 -2.90 7.37 7.05
CA LEU A 54 -2.83 6.54 8.25
C LEU A 54 -2.06 7.23 9.38
N GLY A 55 -1.05 8.02 9.02
CA GLY A 55 -0.24 8.76 9.98
C GLY A 55 0.91 9.48 9.29
N ARG A 56 1.37 10.58 9.91
CA ARG A 56 2.58 11.27 9.49
C ARG A 56 3.78 10.77 10.29
N PRO A 57 4.99 10.80 9.72
CA PRO A 57 6.21 10.56 10.49
C PRO A 57 6.24 11.42 11.75
N ALA A 58 6.57 10.79 12.87
CA ALA A 58 6.73 11.44 14.16
C ALA A 58 8.08 11.05 14.75
N PRO A 59 8.65 11.88 15.65
CA PRO A 59 9.84 11.50 16.40
C PRO A 59 9.64 10.14 17.08
N PRO A 60 10.68 9.30 17.13
CA PRO A 60 10.55 8.00 17.76
C PRO A 60 10.38 8.16 19.28
N ALA A 61 9.61 7.26 19.90
CA ALA A 61 9.26 7.36 21.33
C ALA A 61 10.46 7.24 22.30
N TRP A 62 11.65 6.87 21.81
CA TRP A 62 12.85 6.65 22.61
C TRP A 62 13.77 7.88 22.74
N THR A 63 13.43 9.03 22.15
CA THR A 63 14.21 10.28 22.31
C THR A 63 13.90 11.03 23.62
N ARG A 64 13.86 10.33 24.77
CA ARG A 64 13.80 10.96 26.09
C ARG A 64 15.17 11.00 26.75
#